data_AF-A0A6B0XM18-F1
#
_entry.id   AF-A0A6B0XM18-F1
#
_cell.length_a   1.000
_cell.length_b   1.000
_cell.length_c   1.000
_cell.angle_alpha   90.00
_cell.angle_beta   90.00
_cell.angle_gamma   90.00
#
_symmetry.space_group_name_H-M   'P 1'
#
loop_
_entity.id
_entity.type
_entity.pdbx_description
1 polymer ?
#
loop_
_entity_poly.entity_id
_entity_poly.type
_entity_poly.pdbx_seq_one_letter_code
_entity_poly.pdbx_strand_id
1 'polypeptide(L)'
;MRQTCGLVLTAVLGIPAVLSAQGTSYVLIGDTDEAREVLLSVHNPTDQGQSFEILPIAAGTNGVDRSTPSMRIDVPAGRTMVYSDLAHDGPAMVELTAHGQLTFQAYTMPRDSSGKRIGLREQVPIVDSKNLVSGGTWGFVSGIRRDSRDRSDYAILNLSHTSSSCEHRVRGHDGNWAEESRVLNHLPLSLTYVTDVLKVVGVEVGDQYTISTNCADNFYVAGLVADDDADRLTILQPSQSGVSTLRRPGEVPPEPEPPKDPPADGSCLSNWRCIGMEGIFHRATTARPSFETRLDTPVGVYQRAVFRFKVRHGGWNRVSSRNQNLFWLAREKHVDLFGFGVAKGPGGPAQVFYRTDWGINHVNKQRVIKHYLMRAGETYDVMYDFDAGGGRIVLTLTDSNGNEVMRSEGRPNISQIPFAEGQRIAVGFGFRGEHPNEPAQPGWRWSDLHIALLPR
;
A
#
# COMPACT_ATOMS: atom_id res chain seq x y z
N MET A 1 -36.91 60.63 8.50
CA MET A 1 -35.67 60.68 7.70
C MET A 1 -34.68 59.66 8.26
N ARG A 2 -33.98 58.90 7.39
CA ARG A 2 -32.73 58.10 7.61
C ARG A 2 -32.67 57.24 8.90
N GLN A 3 -32.75 55.90 8.89
CA GLN A 3 -32.05 54.85 8.12
C GLN A 3 -30.57 54.62 8.50
N THR A 4 -30.33 53.56 9.29
CA THR A 4 -29.18 52.61 9.36
C THR A 4 -29.51 51.69 10.54
N CYS A 5 -29.97 50.44 10.40
CA CYS A 5 -29.38 49.28 9.72
C CYS A 5 -28.05 48.84 10.37
N GLY A 6 -28.09 47.70 11.06
CA GLY A 6 -26.98 47.10 11.81
C GLY A 6 -27.29 45.64 12.12
N LEU A 7 -27.28 44.80 11.07
CA LEU A 7 -27.57 43.37 11.18
C LEU A 7 -26.32 42.65 11.71
N VAL A 8 -26.33 42.23 12.98
CA VAL A 8 -25.24 41.43 13.55
C VAL A 8 -25.33 40.01 13.00
N LEU A 9 -24.54 39.73 11.97
CA LEU A 9 -24.41 38.41 11.39
C LEU A 9 -23.53 37.55 12.30
N THR A 10 -24.14 36.74 13.16
CA THR A 10 -23.43 35.77 14.01
C THR A 10 -22.89 34.63 13.15
N ALA A 11 -21.74 34.86 12.52
CA ALA A 11 -21.03 33.83 11.78
C ALA A 11 -20.52 32.76 12.76
N VAL A 12 -21.24 31.64 12.86
CA VAL A 12 -20.72 30.42 13.48
C VAL A 12 -19.60 29.90 12.58
N LEU A 13 -18.39 30.40 12.82
CA LEU A 13 -17.16 29.79 12.34
C LEU A 13 -17.01 28.44 13.03
N GLY A 14 -17.66 27.42 12.45
CA GLY A 14 -17.35 26.04 12.74
C GLY A 14 -15.90 25.80 12.34
N ILE A 15 -14.99 25.91 13.31
CA ILE A 15 -13.62 25.44 13.16
C ILE A 15 -13.74 23.98 12.73
N PRO A 16 -13.25 23.60 11.52
CA PRO A 16 -13.18 22.19 11.19
C PRO A 16 -12.30 21.55 12.26
N ALA A 17 -12.85 20.60 13.02
CA ALA A 17 -12.07 19.80 13.93
C ALA A 17 -11.00 19.09 13.09
N VAL A 18 -9.79 19.65 13.08
CA VAL A 18 -8.66 19.03 12.42
C VAL A 18 -8.46 17.73 13.19
N LEU A 19 -8.75 16.59 12.55
CA LEU A 19 -8.34 15.32 13.09
C LEU A 19 -6.84 15.42 13.31
N SER A 20 -6.40 15.46 14.56
CA SER A 20 -5.01 15.33 14.92
C SER A 20 -4.60 13.93 14.46
N ALA A 21 -3.93 13.86 13.31
CA ALA A 21 -3.33 12.63 12.85
C ALA A 21 -2.28 12.23 13.89
N GLN A 22 -2.62 11.26 14.74
CA GLN A 22 -1.63 10.58 15.56
C GLN A 22 -0.64 9.92 14.61
N GLY A 23 0.59 10.44 14.60
CA GLY A 23 1.67 9.96 13.76
C GLY A 23 2.71 9.29 14.65
N THR A 24 3.01 8.04 14.35
CA THR A 24 4.17 7.33 14.91
C THR A 24 5.33 7.46 13.92
N SER A 25 6.50 7.80 14.45
CA SER A 25 7.76 7.89 13.72
C SER A 25 8.90 7.34 14.58
N TYR A 26 10.04 7.02 13.98
CA TYR A 26 11.15 6.38 14.67
C TYR A 26 12.45 7.15 14.47
N VAL A 27 13.29 7.19 15.51
CA VAL A 27 14.64 7.76 15.45
C VAL A 27 15.65 6.67 15.72
N LEU A 28 16.63 6.54 14.84
CA LEU A 28 17.75 5.63 15.05
C LEU A 28 18.79 6.26 15.98
N ILE A 29 19.15 5.54 17.03
CA ILE A 29 20.33 5.78 17.86
C ILE A 29 21.27 4.62 17.58
N GLY A 30 22.42 4.94 16.97
CA GLY A 30 23.45 3.93 16.68
C GLY A 30 24.24 3.54 17.92
N ASP A 31 25.26 2.72 17.72
CA ASP A 31 26.22 2.41 18.79
C ASP A 31 27.05 3.66 19.06
N THR A 32 26.65 4.42 20.06
CA THR A 32 27.44 5.55 20.55
C THR A 32 28.55 4.99 21.42
N ASP A 33 29.76 4.90 20.87
CA ASP A 33 30.94 5.18 21.68
C ASP A 33 30.64 6.47 22.49
N GLU A 34 31.02 6.49 23.77
CA GLU A 34 30.55 7.44 24.80
C GLU A 34 30.73 8.94 24.44
N ALA A 35 31.45 9.22 23.36
CA ALA A 35 31.70 10.50 22.74
C ALA A 35 30.58 11.06 21.83
N ARG A 36 29.37 10.46 21.71
CA ARG A 36 28.25 11.07 20.94
C ARG A 36 26.91 11.07 21.66
N GLU A 37 26.10 12.07 21.32
CA GLU A 37 24.75 12.28 21.84
C GLU A 37 23.75 12.46 20.69
N VAL A 38 22.55 11.89 20.81
CA VAL A 38 21.42 12.17 19.91
C VAL A 38 20.47 13.17 20.56
N LEU A 39 20.15 14.22 19.80
CA LEU A 39 19.28 15.32 20.17
C LEU A 39 18.00 15.30 19.35
N LEU A 40 16.84 15.41 20.01
CA LEU A 40 15.54 15.56 19.37
C LEU A 40 15.05 17.01 19.53
N SER A 41 15.02 17.76 18.44
CA SER A 41 14.39 19.07 18.36
C SER A 41 12.92 18.91 17.97
N VAL A 42 12.01 19.35 18.84
CA VAL A 42 10.56 19.28 18.65
C VAL A 42 9.97 20.68 18.61
N HIS A 43 9.29 21.03 17.54
CA HIS A 43 8.63 22.32 17.38
C HIS A 43 7.10 22.16 17.36
N ASN A 44 6.43 22.98 18.17
CA ASN A 44 4.98 23.16 18.17
C ASN A 44 4.64 24.45 17.40
N PRO A 45 4.12 24.34 16.15
CA PRO A 45 3.72 25.49 15.35
C PRO A 45 2.35 26.07 15.74
N THR A 46 1.63 25.46 16.69
CA THR A 46 0.26 25.85 17.06
C THR A 46 0.22 26.85 18.22
N ASP A 47 -0.92 27.52 18.37
CA ASP A 47 -1.25 28.43 19.46
C ASP A 47 -1.68 27.71 20.76
N GLN A 48 -1.79 26.39 20.74
CA GLN A 48 -2.16 25.56 21.88
C GLN A 48 -0.98 24.68 22.34
N GLY A 49 -1.00 24.24 23.59
CA GLY A 49 -0.08 23.21 24.06
C GLY A 49 -0.33 21.90 23.31
N GLN A 50 0.74 21.25 22.85
CA GLN A 50 0.71 19.94 22.21
C GLN A 50 1.54 18.96 23.03
N SER A 51 1.51 17.68 22.70
CA SER A 51 2.30 16.66 23.41
C SER A 51 2.72 15.52 22.49
N PHE A 52 3.70 14.75 22.92
CA PHE A 52 4.12 13.52 22.27
C PHE A 52 4.56 12.50 23.32
N GLU A 53 4.73 11.26 22.90
CA GLU A 53 5.28 10.17 23.70
C GLU A 53 6.59 9.68 23.09
N ILE A 54 7.54 9.35 23.95
CA ILE A 54 8.81 8.71 23.63
C ILE A 54 8.80 7.29 24.19
N LEU A 55 9.20 6.29 23.39
CA LEU A 55 9.46 4.93 23.85
C LEU A 55 10.74 4.38 23.20
N PRO A 56 11.85 4.22 23.95
CA PRO A 56 13.05 3.56 23.45
C PRO A 56 12.85 2.04 23.36
N ILE A 57 13.29 1.47 22.24
CA ILE A 57 13.31 0.03 21.95
C ILE A 57 14.77 -0.36 21.68
N ALA A 58 15.38 -1.12 22.59
CA ALA A 58 16.78 -1.53 22.48
C ALA A 58 17.00 -2.49 21.30
N ALA A 59 18.18 -2.46 20.68
CA ALA A 59 18.53 -3.38 19.61
C ALA A 59 18.43 -4.85 20.04
N GLY A 60 17.99 -5.70 19.14
CA GLY A 60 17.80 -7.14 19.39
C GLY A 60 16.59 -7.49 20.26
N THR A 61 15.73 -6.53 20.62
CA THR A 61 14.49 -6.77 21.39
C THR A 61 13.24 -6.75 20.51
N ASN A 62 12.14 -7.34 21.00
CA ASN A 62 10.82 -7.29 20.36
C ASN A 62 10.09 -6.02 20.82
N GLY A 63 9.97 -5.01 19.96
CA GLY A 63 9.34 -3.74 20.33
C GLY A 63 7.82 -3.80 20.49
N VAL A 64 7.18 -4.93 20.14
CA VAL A 64 5.76 -5.18 20.47
C VAL A 64 5.59 -5.56 21.95
N ASP A 65 6.63 -6.09 22.60
CA ASP A 65 6.63 -6.38 24.03
C ASP A 65 6.87 -5.09 24.82
N ARG A 66 5.79 -4.32 25.05
CA ARG A 66 5.78 -3.01 25.72
C ARG A 66 6.03 -3.11 27.24
N SER A 67 7.14 -3.71 27.66
CA SER A 67 7.54 -3.86 29.07
C SER A 67 7.93 -2.54 29.73
N THR A 68 8.47 -1.59 28.95
CA THR A 68 8.77 -0.23 29.35
C THR A 68 7.61 0.70 28.97
N PRO A 69 7.07 1.53 29.89
CA PRO A 69 6.02 2.50 29.56
C PRO A 69 6.57 3.66 28.72
N SER A 70 5.74 4.24 27.86
CA SER A 70 6.08 5.46 27.13
C SER A 70 6.17 6.67 28.07
N MET A 71 7.09 7.58 27.78
CA MET A 71 7.23 8.87 28.48
C MET A 71 6.49 9.95 27.71
N ARG A 72 5.41 10.49 28.29
CA ARG A 72 4.69 11.64 27.74
C ARG A 72 5.43 12.95 28.03
N ILE A 73 5.53 13.81 27.02
CA ILE A 73 6.19 15.11 27.07
C ILE A 73 5.27 16.17 26.47
N ASP A 74 5.04 17.26 27.20
CA ASP A 74 4.27 18.42 26.74
C ASP A 74 5.19 19.48 26.10
N VAL A 75 4.73 20.07 24.99
CA VAL A 75 5.42 21.09 24.20
C VAL A 75 4.56 22.35 24.16
N PRO A 76 4.95 23.45 24.81
CA PRO A 76 4.14 24.68 24.87
C PRO A 76 3.88 25.29 23.49
N ALA A 77 2.79 26.04 23.37
CA ALA A 77 2.39 26.77 22.16
C ALA A 77 3.53 27.61 21.57
N GLY A 78 3.74 27.52 20.26
CA GLY A 78 4.75 28.27 19.51
C GLY A 78 6.20 28.02 19.90
N ARG A 79 6.51 26.98 20.70
CA ARG A 79 7.88 26.71 21.19
C ARG A 79 8.58 25.61 20.40
N THR A 80 9.91 25.74 20.36
CA THR A 80 10.82 24.64 20.03
C THR A 80 11.53 24.21 21.29
N MET A 81 11.50 22.92 21.58
CA MET A 81 12.18 22.26 22.69
C MET A 81 13.26 21.32 22.12
N VAL A 82 14.35 21.12 22.86
CA VAL A 82 15.40 20.17 22.48
C VAL A 82 15.61 19.20 23.63
N TYR A 83 15.52 17.90 23.33
CA TYR A 83 15.66 16.80 24.28
C TYR A 83 16.92 15.99 23.96
N SER A 84 17.53 15.42 24.99
CA SER A 84 18.70 14.53 24.94
C SER A 84 18.35 13.19 25.59
N ASP A 85 19.32 12.27 25.63
CA ASP A 85 19.29 11.05 26.48
C ASP A 85 18.02 10.20 26.24
N LEU A 86 17.64 10.11 24.96
CA LEU A 86 16.37 9.55 24.46
C LEU A 86 16.28 8.01 24.61
N ALA A 87 17.44 7.36 24.75
CA ALA A 87 17.59 5.95 25.09
C ALA A 87 18.84 5.80 25.98
N HIS A 88 18.90 4.68 26.69
CA HIS A 88 20.01 4.29 27.54
C HIS A 88 20.50 2.90 27.05
N ASP A 89 21.77 2.59 27.30
CA ASP A 89 22.38 1.26 27.07
C ASP A 89 22.46 0.79 25.59
N GLY A 90 23.19 1.55 24.76
CA GLY A 90 23.63 1.12 23.42
C GLY A 90 22.67 1.48 22.28
N PRO A 91 22.75 0.77 21.12
CA PRO A 91 21.92 1.07 19.96
C PRO A 91 20.43 0.87 20.24
N ALA A 92 19.61 1.83 19.83
CA ALA A 92 18.18 1.83 20.08
C ALA A 92 17.38 2.46 18.92
N MET A 93 16.14 1.99 18.76
CA MET A 93 15.12 2.67 17.97
C MET A 93 14.17 3.39 18.92
N VAL A 94 14.06 4.70 18.81
CA VAL A 94 13.16 5.51 19.64
C VAL A 94 11.87 5.77 18.88
N GLU A 95 10.78 5.19 19.36
CA GLU A 95 9.42 5.46 18.87
C GLU A 95 8.94 6.81 19.41
N LEU A 96 8.44 7.65 18.50
CA LEU A 96 7.86 8.97 18.77
C LEU A 96 6.40 8.97 18.30
N THR A 97 5.45 9.09 19.23
CA THR A 97 4.02 9.16 18.93
C THR A 97 3.48 10.56 19.22
N ALA A 98 3.11 11.30 18.19
CA ALA A 98 2.65 12.68 18.30
C ALA A 98 1.15 12.78 18.61
N HIS A 99 0.79 13.57 19.63
CA HIS A 99 -0.60 13.86 20.02
C HIS A 99 -0.98 15.29 19.63
N GLY A 100 -0.92 15.59 18.33
CA GLY A 100 -1.18 16.93 17.81
C GLY A 100 -0.35 17.26 16.58
N GLN A 101 -0.29 18.56 16.24
CA GLN A 101 0.61 19.05 15.20
C GLN A 101 1.97 19.39 15.83
N LEU A 102 2.95 18.52 15.61
CA LEU A 102 4.35 18.70 16.01
C LEU A 102 5.26 18.41 14.82
N THR A 103 6.42 19.06 14.76
CA THR A 103 7.49 18.70 13.83
C THR A 103 8.74 18.27 14.59
N PHE A 104 9.38 17.22 14.09
CA PHE A 104 10.54 16.57 14.71
C PHE A 104 11.76 16.70 13.81
N GLN A 105 12.92 16.95 14.41
CA GLN A 105 14.22 16.87 13.77
C GLN A 105 15.21 16.22 14.74
N ALA A 106 15.92 15.19 14.30
CA ALA A 106 16.92 14.53 15.11
C ALA A 106 18.33 14.86 14.59
N TYR A 107 19.29 14.97 15.50
CA TYR A 107 20.69 15.28 15.21
C TYR A 107 21.61 14.48 16.12
N THR A 108 22.78 14.08 15.63
CA THR A 108 23.87 13.58 16.47
C THR A 108 24.96 14.65 16.59
N MET A 109 25.52 14.81 17.80
CA MET A 109 26.63 15.70 18.09
C MET A 109 27.72 14.96 18.86
N PRO A 110 29.01 15.18 18.56
CA PRO A 110 30.08 14.69 19.41
C PRO A 110 30.12 15.46 20.74
N ARG A 111 30.51 14.77 21.81
CA ARG A 111 30.79 15.29 23.14
C ARG A 111 32.28 15.09 23.43
N ASP A 112 32.94 16.08 24.04
CA ASP A 112 34.30 15.90 24.56
C ASP A 112 34.29 15.08 25.86
N SER A 113 35.47 14.76 26.40
CA SER A 113 35.64 14.00 27.65
C SER A 113 35.10 14.70 28.91
N SER A 114 34.64 15.96 28.80
CA SER A 114 33.89 16.65 29.86
C SER A 114 32.37 16.57 29.70
N GLY A 115 31.89 15.85 28.68
CA GLY A 115 30.48 15.75 28.31
C GLY A 115 29.94 16.96 27.53
N LYS A 116 30.81 17.92 27.17
CA LYS A 116 30.40 19.14 26.47
C LYS A 116 30.31 18.86 24.97
N ARG A 117 29.20 19.29 24.36
CA ARG A 117 28.98 19.21 22.90
C ARG A 117 30.05 20.00 22.15
N ILE A 118 30.73 19.34 21.22
CA ILE A 118 31.77 19.88 20.34
C ILE A 118 31.43 19.59 18.86
N GLY A 119 32.28 20.05 17.93
CA GLY A 119 32.19 19.70 16.51
C GLY A 119 30.91 20.17 15.80
N LEU A 120 30.60 19.48 14.70
CA LEU A 120 29.40 19.72 13.88
C LEU A 120 28.29 18.73 14.23
N ARG A 121 27.04 19.19 14.09
CA ARG A 121 25.86 18.31 14.14
C ARG A 121 25.67 17.61 12.79
N GLU A 122 25.41 16.31 12.83
CA GLU A 122 24.94 15.54 11.67
C GLU A 122 23.44 15.27 11.84
N GLN A 123 22.67 15.27 10.75
CA GLN A 123 21.22 15.02 10.81
C GLN A 123 20.92 13.52 10.88
N VAL A 124 20.17 13.12 11.90
CA VAL A 124 19.60 11.76 12.01
C VAL A 124 18.23 11.77 11.30
N PRO A 125 17.94 10.80 10.40
CA PRO A 125 16.64 10.71 9.77
C PRO A 125 15.55 10.38 10.79
N ILE A 126 14.43 11.12 10.73
CA ILE A 126 13.17 10.68 11.31
C ILE A 126 12.55 9.70 10.32
N VAL A 127 12.33 8.45 10.73
CA VAL A 127 11.73 7.40 9.90
C VAL A 127 10.22 7.43 10.06
N ASP A 128 9.49 7.61 8.96
CA ASP A 128 8.03 7.68 8.92
C ASP A 128 7.48 6.96 7.66
N SER A 129 6.18 7.06 7.43
CA SER A 129 5.50 6.45 6.28
C SER A 129 5.90 7.02 4.91
N LYS A 130 6.72 8.08 4.84
CA LYS A 130 7.21 8.69 3.60
C LYS A 130 8.59 8.21 3.18
N ASN A 131 9.42 7.72 4.11
CA ASN A 131 10.80 7.30 3.84
C ASN A 131 11.14 5.86 4.27
N LEU A 132 10.19 5.11 4.83
CA LEU A 132 10.31 3.66 4.94
C LEU A 132 10.46 3.00 3.56
N VAL A 133 11.08 1.82 3.54
CA VAL A 133 11.15 0.93 2.38
C VAL A 133 10.01 -0.08 2.50
N SER A 134 9.23 -0.24 1.43
CA SER A 134 8.11 -1.18 1.38
C SER A 134 8.58 -2.63 1.34
N GLY A 135 7.85 -3.53 2.00
CA GLY A 135 8.09 -4.97 1.91
C GLY A 135 8.12 -5.49 0.46
N GLY A 136 8.98 -6.47 0.20
CA GLY A 136 9.25 -7.04 -1.12
C GLY A 136 10.13 -6.19 -2.04
N THR A 137 10.51 -4.96 -1.63
CA THR A 137 11.35 -4.06 -2.42
C THR A 137 12.78 -3.95 -1.86
N TRP A 138 13.74 -3.57 -2.72
CA TRP A 138 15.13 -3.42 -2.34
C TRP A 138 15.43 -1.99 -1.84
N GLY A 139 15.92 -1.87 -0.61
CA GLY A 139 16.58 -0.68 -0.10
C GLY A 139 18.10 -0.79 -0.30
N PHE A 140 18.74 0.31 -0.69
CA PHE A 140 20.18 0.33 -1.03
C PHE A 140 20.91 1.38 -0.21
N VAL A 141 21.89 0.99 0.62
CA VAL A 141 22.76 1.92 1.33
C VAL A 141 24.14 1.87 0.69
N SER A 142 24.57 2.97 0.10
CA SER A 142 25.78 3.08 -0.73
C SER A 142 26.79 4.05 -0.12
N GLY A 143 28.09 3.78 -0.27
CA GLY A 143 29.16 4.57 0.36
C GLY A 143 29.66 3.98 1.68
N ILE A 144 29.32 2.71 1.96
CA ILE A 144 29.86 1.93 3.07
C ILE A 144 31.36 1.72 2.83
N ARG A 145 32.20 1.98 3.83
CA ARG A 145 33.66 1.94 3.73
C ARG A 145 34.34 1.44 5.01
N ARG A 146 35.55 0.88 4.87
CA ARG A 146 36.38 0.41 5.97
C ARG A 146 37.85 0.56 5.63
N ASP A 147 38.62 1.15 6.53
CA ASP A 147 40.08 1.09 6.50
C ASP A 147 40.63 1.00 7.94
N SER A 148 41.85 1.47 8.20
CA SER A 148 42.44 1.51 9.54
C SER A 148 41.88 2.60 10.48
N ARG A 149 40.99 3.48 10.00
CA ARG A 149 40.44 4.68 10.68
C ARG A 149 38.96 4.94 10.33
N ASP A 150 38.48 4.42 9.22
CA ASP A 150 37.07 4.42 8.86
C ASP A 150 36.42 3.10 9.28
N ARG A 151 35.29 3.18 10.01
CA ARG A 151 34.38 2.04 10.22
C ARG A 151 32.97 2.38 9.74
N SER A 152 32.27 1.38 9.23
CA SER A 152 30.86 1.48 8.87
C SER A 152 30.03 0.48 9.66
N ASP A 153 29.05 0.98 10.40
CA ASP A 153 28.02 0.16 11.01
C ASP A 153 26.76 0.14 10.13
N TYR A 154 25.91 -0.87 10.31
CA TYR A 154 24.67 -1.04 9.57
C TYR A 154 23.48 -1.27 10.50
N ALA A 155 22.44 -0.44 10.34
CA ALA A 155 21.20 -0.52 11.09
C ALA A 155 20.04 -0.96 10.20
N ILE A 156 19.25 -1.92 10.69
CA ILE A 156 18.06 -2.46 10.03
C ILE A 156 16.90 -2.34 11.03
N LEU A 157 15.88 -1.56 10.68
CA LEU A 157 14.67 -1.39 11.46
C LEU A 157 13.56 -2.22 10.80
N ASN A 158 13.11 -3.28 11.45
CA ASN A 158 11.84 -3.92 11.09
C ASN A 158 10.71 -3.06 11.66
N LEU A 159 9.89 -2.46 10.79
CA LEU A 159 8.78 -1.58 11.18
C LEU A 159 7.44 -2.34 11.23
N SER A 160 7.44 -3.64 10.94
CA SER A 160 6.26 -4.49 11.07
C SER A 160 6.03 -4.93 12.52
N HIS A 161 4.76 -5.11 12.88
CA HIS A 161 4.37 -5.75 14.16
C HIS A 161 4.45 -7.29 14.10
N THR A 162 5.05 -7.84 13.05
CA THR A 162 5.40 -9.26 12.89
C THR A 162 6.90 -9.42 12.69
N SER A 163 7.43 -10.61 12.99
CA SER A 163 8.81 -10.96 12.63
C SER A 163 8.95 -10.98 11.11
N SER A 164 10.01 -10.38 10.58
CA SER A 164 10.26 -10.31 9.13
C SER A 164 11.60 -10.95 8.77
N SER A 165 11.64 -11.61 7.61
CA SER A 165 12.88 -12.17 7.05
C SER A 165 13.41 -11.21 6.00
N CYS A 166 14.71 -10.89 6.08
CA CYS A 166 15.38 -9.96 5.19
C CYS A 166 16.56 -10.63 4.49
N GLU A 167 16.61 -10.50 3.16
CA GLU A 167 17.78 -10.84 2.37
C GLU A 167 18.70 -9.61 2.27
N HIS A 168 19.98 -9.80 2.60
CA HIS A 168 21.03 -8.80 2.48
C HIS A 168 22.08 -9.25 1.47
N ARG A 169 22.63 -8.31 0.70
CA ARG A 169 23.72 -8.55 -0.25
C ARG A 169 24.70 -7.39 -0.20
N VAL A 170 26.01 -7.68 -0.26
CA VAL A 170 27.06 -6.65 -0.14
C VAL A 170 27.96 -6.70 -1.38
N ARG A 171 28.03 -5.58 -2.10
CA ARG A 171 28.76 -5.47 -3.37
C ARG A 171 29.69 -4.26 -3.36
N GLY A 172 30.90 -4.43 -3.87
CA GLY A 172 31.84 -3.33 -4.12
C GLY A 172 31.46 -2.48 -5.32
N HIS A 173 32.03 -1.27 -5.42
CA HIS A 173 31.86 -0.38 -6.58
C HIS A 173 32.38 -1.00 -7.90
N ASP A 174 33.30 -1.97 -7.81
CA ASP A 174 33.84 -2.76 -8.91
C ASP A 174 32.86 -3.82 -9.45
N GLY A 175 31.73 -4.02 -8.77
CA GLY A 175 30.70 -5.01 -9.11
C GLY A 175 30.90 -6.39 -8.47
N ASN A 176 32.02 -6.62 -7.79
CA ASN A 176 32.28 -7.89 -7.12
C ASN A 176 31.46 -8.00 -5.82
N TRP A 177 30.97 -9.22 -5.54
CA TRP A 177 30.28 -9.50 -4.29
C TRP A 177 31.28 -9.72 -3.15
N ALA A 178 31.06 -9.04 -2.03
CA ALA A 178 31.61 -9.44 -0.74
C ALA A 178 30.70 -10.49 -0.06
N GLU A 179 29.38 -10.33 -0.22
CA GLU A 179 28.37 -11.30 0.23
C GLU A 179 27.26 -11.38 -0.83
N GLU A 180 27.06 -12.54 -1.46
CA GLU A 180 26.06 -12.69 -2.53
C GLU A 180 24.62 -12.73 -2.02
N SER A 181 24.39 -13.37 -0.86
CA SER A 181 23.07 -13.47 -0.22
C SER A 181 23.19 -13.95 1.22
N ARG A 182 22.76 -13.12 2.18
CA ARG A 182 22.63 -13.45 3.60
C ARG A 182 21.20 -13.20 4.05
N VAL A 183 20.52 -14.23 4.53
CA VAL A 183 19.18 -14.08 5.13
C VAL A 183 19.29 -13.91 6.64
N LEU A 184 18.70 -12.85 7.18
CA LEU A 184 18.53 -12.59 8.61
C LEU A 184 17.04 -12.56 8.96
N ASN A 185 16.71 -12.95 10.19
CA ASN A 185 15.34 -12.89 10.72
C ASN A 185 15.30 -11.85 11.84
N HIS A 186 14.37 -10.91 11.73
CA HIS A 186 14.22 -9.79 12.65
C HIS A 186 12.98 -9.96 13.51
N LEU A 187 13.08 -9.56 14.78
CA LEU A 187 11.95 -9.56 15.71
C LEU A 187 10.89 -8.53 15.28
N PRO A 188 9.63 -8.67 15.72
CA PRO A 188 8.62 -7.64 15.52
C PRO A 188 9.08 -6.30 16.08
N LEU A 189 8.81 -5.22 15.33
CA LEU A 189 9.09 -3.83 15.68
C LEU A 189 10.48 -3.63 16.32
N SER A 190 11.55 -3.95 15.60
CA SER A 190 12.88 -4.12 16.19
C SER A 190 13.99 -3.39 15.42
N LEU A 191 15.03 -3.01 16.15
CA LEU A 191 16.32 -2.63 15.58
C LEU A 191 17.26 -3.84 15.60
N THR A 192 17.89 -4.13 14.46
CA THR A 192 19.10 -4.96 14.37
C THR A 192 20.25 -4.06 13.96
N TYR A 193 21.30 -4.04 14.78
CA TYR A 193 22.49 -3.22 14.56
C TYR A 193 23.71 -4.12 14.36
N VAL A 194 24.53 -3.83 13.35
CA VAL A 194 25.72 -4.60 12.98
C VAL A 194 26.91 -3.65 12.95
N THR A 195 27.73 -3.70 13.99
CA THR A 195 28.97 -2.93 14.12
C THR A 195 30.05 -3.46 13.16
N ASP A 196 30.80 -2.57 12.50
CA ASP A 196 31.84 -2.90 11.51
C ASP A 196 31.40 -3.93 10.45
N VAL A 197 30.32 -3.60 9.73
CA VAL A 197 29.60 -4.51 8.83
C VAL A 197 30.48 -5.09 7.71
N LEU A 198 31.49 -4.35 7.25
CA LEU A 198 32.41 -4.83 6.21
C LEU A 198 33.36 -5.91 6.75
N LYS A 199 33.82 -5.80 8.00
CA LYS A 199 34.57 -6.88 8.66
C LYS A 199 33.74 -8.15 8.80
N VAL A 200 32.45 -8.02 9.11
CA VAL A 200 31.54 -9.17 9.26
C VAL A 200 31.41 -9.96 7.95
N VAL A 201 31.51 -9.31 6.78
CA VAL A 201 31.54 -9.97 5.46
C VAL A 201 32.97 -10.18 4.91
N GLY A 202 34.00 -10.12 5.76
CA GLY A 202 35.38 -10.45 5.38
C GLY A 202 36.14 -9.39 4.56
N VAL A 203 35.60 -8.18 4.43
CA VAL A 203 36.29 -7.05 3.78
C VAL A 203 37.13 -6.32 4.82
N GLU A 204 38.44 -6.56 4.83
CA GLU A 204 39.35 -5.91 5.78
C GLU A 204 39.66 -4.45 5.42
N VAL A 205 39.83 -4.13 4.12
CA VAL A 205 40.02 -2.74 3.65
C VAL A 205 39.26 -2.57 2.34
N GLY A 206 38.48 -1.50 2.22
CA GLY A 206 37.76 -1.19 0.99
C GLY A 206 36.80 0.00 1.12
N ASP A 207 36.59 0.69 0.00
CA ASP A 207 35.74 1.88 -0.11
C ASP A 207 34.59 1.66 -1.12
N GLN A 208 33.52 2.44 -0.97
CA GLN A 208 32.34 2.48 -1.85
C GLN A 208 31.62 1.13 -2.02
N TYR A 209 31.32 0.46 -0.91
CA TYR A 209 30.41 -0.68 -0.90
C TYR A 209 28.95 -0.23 -0.86
N THR A 210 28.08 -1.08 -1.42
CA THR A 210 26.63 -0.97 -1.34
C THR A 210 26.06 -2.19 -0.66
N ILE A 211 25.28 -1.97 0.41
CA ILE A 211 24.46 -3.01 1.06
C ILE A 211 23.04 -2.89 0.52
N SER A 212 22.58 -3.95 -0.15
CA SER A 212 21.23 -4.09 -0.66
C SER A 212 20.43 -4.97 0.32
N THR A 213 19.26 -4.51 0.77
CA THR A 213 18.40 -5.24 1.70
C THR A 213 16.98 -5.34 1.14
N ASN A 214 16.34 -6.50 1.24
CA ASN A 214 14.94 -6.72 0.90
C ASN A 214 14.26 -7.55 1.99
N CYS A 215 13.26 -6.98 2.66
CA CYS A 215 12.49 -7.64 3.72
C CYS A 215 11.08 -8.00 3.24
N ALA A 216 10.49 -9.04 3.83
CA ALA A 216 9.11 -9.43 3.52
C ALA A 216 8.08 -8.32 3.85
N ASP A 217 8.29 -7.58 4.95
CA ASP A 217 7.46 -6.46 5.40
C ASP A 217 8.19 -5.11 5.32
N ASN A 218 7.50 -4.02 5.67
CA ASN A 218 8.05 -2.67 5.70
C ASN A 218 9.24 -2.53 6.67
N PHE A 219 10.29 -1.87 6.20
CA PHE A 219 11.55 -1.75 6.93
C PHE A 219 12.23 -0.39 6.66
N TYR A 220 13.30 -0.10 7.39
CA TYR A 220 14.23 0.99 7.06
C TYR A 220 15.67 0.51 7.28
N VAL A 221 16.61 1.05 6.52
CA VAL A 221 18.04 0.72 6.65
C VAL A 221 18.89 1.97 6.62
N ALA A 222 19.97 1.98 7.41
CA ALA A 222 20.94 3.07 7.41
C ALA A 222 22.37 2.54 7.58
N GLY A 223 23.33 3.22 6.97
CA GLY A 223 24.75 3.06 7.23
C GLY A 223 25.24 4.19 8.12
N LEU A 224 26.10 3.89 9.08
CA LEU A 224 26.71 4.87 9.96
C LEU A 224 28.21 4.81 9.78
N VAL A 225 28.78 5.79 9.08
CA VAL A 225 30.20 5.83 8.73
C VAL A 225 30.90 6.77 9.70
N ALA A 226 31.73 6.21 10.58
CA ALA A 226 32.57 6.96 11.50
C ALA A 226 33.99 7.09 10.92
N ASP A 227 34.54 8.30 11.06
CA ASP A 227 35.84 8.73 10.53
C ASP A 227 36.71 9.18 11.73
N ASP A 228 37.64 8.33 12.16
CA ASP A 228 38.41 8.47 13.41
C ASP A 228 39.30 9.74 13.43
N ASP A 229 39.62 10.34 12.28
CA ASP A 229 40.47 11.54 12.18
C ASP A 229 39.72 12.85 12.52
N ALA A 230 38.37 12.84 12.56
CA ALA A 230 37.58 14.08 12.39
C ALA A 230 36.35 14.25 13.30
N ASP A 231 36.14 13.40 14.31
CA ASP A 231 34.89 13.34 15.12
C ASP A 231 33.62 13.27 14.24
N ARG A 232 33.72 12.79 13.01
CA ARG A 232 32.66 12.88 12.01
C ARG A 232 31.96 11.54 11.87
N LEU A 233 30.65 11.57 12.12
CA LEU A 233 29.73 10.50 11.79
C LEU A 233 28.90 10.98 10.58
N THR A 234 28.82 10.18 9.53
CA THR A 234 27.94 10.42 8.39
C THR A 234 26.86 9.34 8.33
N ILE A 235 25.60 9.77 8.21
CA ILE A 235 24.45 8.84 8.20
C ILE A 235 23.97 8.65 6.76
N LEU A 236 24.28 7.48 6.22
CA LEU A 236 23.88 7.03 4.88
C LEU A 236 22.45 6.50 4.94
N GLN A 237 21.52 7.23 4.34
CA GLN A 237 20.11 6.84 4.20
C GLN A 237 19.90 5.91 2.99
N PRO A 238 18.72 5.26 2.84
CA PRO A 238 18.40 4.52 1.64
C PRO A 238 18.50 5.41 0.40
N SER A 239 19.28 4.95 -0.58
CA SER A 239 19.49 5.61 -1.86
C SER A 239 18.16 5.71 -2.61
N GLN A 240 17.82 6.91 -3.07
CA GLN A 240 16.64 7.10 -3.90
C GLN A 240 16.85 6.45 -5.27
N SER A 241 15.82 5.79 -5.79
CA SER A 241 15.84 5.33 -7.18
C SER A 241 15.91 6.52 -8.14
N GLY A 242 16.51 6.34 -9.32
CA GLY A 242 16.50 7.36 -10.38
C GLY A 242 15.10 7.67 -10.95
N VAL A 243 14.05 6.97 -10.50
CA VAL A 243 12.66 7.22 -10.88
C VAL A 243 12.13 8.43 -10.11
N SER A 244 12.45 9.62 -10.60
CA SER A 244 11.96 10.88 -10.06
C SER A 244 10.51 11.13 -10.46
N THR A 245 9.66 11.45 -9.49
CA THR A 245 8.31 12.02 -9.73
C THR A 245 8.33 13.54 -9.90
N LEU A 246 9.49 14.19 -9.72
CA LEU A 246 9.66 15.61 -10.01
C LEU A 246 9.52 15.85 -11.51
N ARG A 247 8.70 16.83 -11.86
CA ARG A 247 8.36 17.19 -13.24
C ARG A 247 8.80 18.61 -13.54
N ARG A 248 9.11 18.86 -14.81
CA ARG A 248 9.36 20.22 -15.28
C ARG A 248 8.04 21.02 -15.22
N PRO A 249 8.06 22.32 -14.90
CA PRO A 249 6.86 23.14 -14.97
C PRO A 249 6.20 23.04 -16.36
N GLY A 250 4.94 22.61 -16.40
CA GLY A 250 4.19 22.37 -17.64
C GLY A 250 4.13 20.91 -18.11
N GLU A 251 4.88 19.98 -17.52
CA GLU A 251 4.72 18.55 -17.81
C GLU A 251 3.42 18.00 -17.17
N VAL A 252 2.48 17.65 -18.05
CA VAL A 252 1.26 16.92 -17.70
C VAL A 252 1.63 15.50 -17.26
N PRO A 253 0.95 14.93 -16.25
CA PRO A 253 0.33 13.62 -16.40
C PRO A 253 1.00 12.53 -17.26
N PRO A 254 2.22 12.03 -16.97
CA PRO A 254 2.38 10.58 -17.03
C PRO A 254 1.36 10.02 -16.02
N GLU A 255 0.22 9.58 -16.57
CA GLU A 255 -0.77 8.79 -15.86
C GLU A 255 -0.05 7.51 -15.38
N PRO A 256 -0.16 7.12 -14.09
CA PRO A 256 0.56 5.94 -13.61
C PRO A 256 0.18 4.74 -14.47
N GLU A 257 1.17 4.10 -15.11
CA GLU A 257 0.90 2.92 -15.93
C GLU A 257 0.13 1.91 -15.06
N PRO A 258 -1.12 1.54 -15.45
CA PRO A 258 -1.83 0.49 -14.73
C PRO A 258 -0.94 -0.75 -14.70
N PRO A 259 -0.94 -1.53 -13.59
CA PRO A 259 -0.25 -2.83 -13.58
C PRO A 259 -0.66 -3.59 -14.85
N LYS A 260 0.30 -4.07 -15.64
CA LYS A 260 0.00 -4.64 -16.97
C LYS A 260 -1.15 -5.64 -16.85
N ASP A 261 -2.23 -5.38 -17.60
CA ASP A 261 -3.40 -6.25 -17.62
C ASP A 261 -2.94 -7.68 -17.91
N PRO A 262 -3.55 -8.70 -17.26
CA PRO A 262 -3.27 -10.08 -17.62
C PRO A 262 -3.49 -10.26 -19.14
N PRO A 263 -2.68 -11.07 -19.84
CA PRO A 263 -2.79 -11.22 -21.29
C PRO A 263 -4.20 -11.61 -21.74
N ALA A 264 -4.64 -11.08 -22.89
CA ALA A 264 -6.00 -11.26 -23.41
C ALA A 264 -6.41 -12.72 -23.63
N ASP A 265 -5.44 -13.63 -23.80
CA ASP A 265 -5.65 -15.08 -23.95
C ASP A 265 -6.01 -15.81 -22.64
N GLY A 266 -5.95 -15.14 -21.48
CA GLY A 266 -6.19 -15.76 -20.17
C GLY A 266 -5.01 -16.56 -19.64
N SER A 267 -3.80 -16.36 -20.17
CA SER A 267 -2.58 -16.91 -19.58
C SER A 267 -2.28 -16.26 -18.22
N CYS A 268 -1.87 -17.09 -17.25
CA CYS A 268 -1.57 -16.61 -15.90
C CYS A 268 -0.14 -16.06 -15.83
N LEU A 269 0.01 -14.79 -15.44
CA LEU A 269 1.30 -14.20 -15.11
C LEU A 269 1.82 -14.78 -13.78
N SER A 270 3.13 -14.98 -13.65
CA SER A 270 3.77 -15.69 -12.53
C SER A 270 3.52 -15.05 -11.15
N ASN A 271 3.30 -13.73 -11.11
CA ASN A 271 2.99 -12.98 -9.89
C ASN A 271 1.48 -12.90 -9.57
N TRP A 272 0.60 -13.46 -10.41
CA TRP A 272 -0.85 -13.50 -10.15
C TRP A 272 -1.27 -14.86 -9.57
N ARG A 273 -2.53 -14.96 -9.12
CA ARG A 273 -3.22 -16.20 -8.78
C ARG A 273 -4.42 -16.33 -9.70
N CYS A 274 -4.45 -17.37 -10.52
CA CYS A 274 -5.49 -17.54 -11.53
C CYS A 274 -6.39 -18.74 -11.23
N ILE A 275 -7.69 -18.55 -11.42
CA ILE A 275 -8.75 -19.54 -11.18
C ILE A 275 -9.70 -19.45 -12.38
N GLY A 276 -10.25 -20.57 -12.86
CA GLY A 276 -11.09 -20.52 -14.06
C GLY A 276 -11.94 -21.74 -14.34
N MET A 277 -12.76 -21.61 -15.38
CA MET A 277 -13.56 -22.68 -15.98
C MET A 277 -13.45 -22.57 -17.51
N GLU A 278 -12.69 -23.48 -18.11
CA GLU A 278 -12.53 -23.54 -19.57
C GLU A 278 -13.80 -24.02 -20.27
N GLY A 279 -14.03 -23.55 -21.49
CA GLY A 279 -15.17 -23.97 -22.29
C GLY A 279 -16.50 -23.52 -21.69
N ILE A 280 -17.56 -24.28 -21.96
CA ILE A 280 -18.95 -23.83 -21.75
C ILE A 280 -19.46 -24.25 -20.37
N PHE A 281 -19.23 -23.42 -19.35
CA PHE A 281 -19.74 -23.67 -18.01
C PHE A 281 -21.26 -23.40 -17.86
N HIS A 282 -21.86 -22.49 -18.65
CA HIS A 282 -23.30 -22.26 -18.59
C HIS A 282 -23.98 -22.04 -19.96
N ARG A 283 -25.12 -22.71 -20.14
CA ARG A 283 -26.12 -22.46 -21.19
C ARG A 283 -27.46 -22.27 -20.51
N ALA A 284 -28.00 -21.06 -20.55
CA ALA A 284 -29.31 -20.78 -19.97
C ALA A 284 -30.40 -21.45 -20.82
N THR A 285 -31.26 -22.21 -20.16
CA THR A 285 -32.43 -22.90 -20.72
C THR A 285 -33.59 -22.76 -19.75
N THR A 286 -34.82 -23.05 -20.17
CA THR A 286 -35.98 -23.01 -19.26
C THR A 286 -35.82 -23.96 -18.06
N ALA A 287 -35.13 -25.09 -18.24
CA ALA A 287 -34.87 -26.06 -17.17
C ALA A 287 -33.62 -25.74 -16.32
N ARG A 288 -32.71 -24.90 -16.82
CA ARG A 288 -31.50 -24.43 -16.12
C ARG A 288 -31.30 -22.93 -16.45
N PRO A 289 -32.10 -22.03 -15.84
CA PRO A 289 -32.16 -20.63 -16.23
C PRO A 289 -30.99 -19.77 -15.70
N SER A 290 -30.32 -20.25 -14.64
CA SER A 290 -29.15 -19.63 -14.02
C SER A 290 -28.09 -20.68 -13.65
N PHE A 291 -26.88 -20.22 -13.38
CA PHE A 291 -25.78 -20.98 -12.80
C PHE A 291 -25.15 -20.17 -11.67
N GLU A 292 -24.85 -20.82 -10.54
CA GLU A 292 -24.06 -20.25 -9.44
C GLU A 292 -23.03 -21.30 -8.99
N THR A 293 -21.79 -20.88 -8.76
CA THR A 293 -20.77 -21.72 -8.12
C THR A 293 -19.86 -20.88 -7.22
N ARG A 294 -19.05 -21.55 -6.40
CA ARG A 294 -18.01 -20.94 -5.57
C ARG A 294 -16.66 -21.55 -5.95
N LEU A 295 -15.69 -20.68 -6.19
CA LEU A 295 -14.36 -21.04 -6.64
C LEU A 295 -13.37 -20.85 -5.48
N ASP A 296 -12.61 -21.90 -5.17
CA ASP A 296 -11.60 -21.87 -4.12
C ASP A 296 -10.58 -20.75 -4.38
N THR A 297 -10.38 -19.89 -3.40
CA THR A 297 -9.51 -18.71 -3.50
C THR A 297 -8.41 -18.82 -2.44
N PRO A 298 -7.12 -18.65 -2.79
CA PRO A 298 -6.06 -18.73 -1.79
C PRO A 298 -6.19 -17.60 -0.75
N VAL A 299 -5.93 -17.92 0.51
CA VAL A 299 -5.88 -16.96 1.61
C VAL A 299 -4.84 -15.89 1.33
N GLY A 300 -5.17 -14.62 1.59
CA GLY A 300 -4.27 -13.50 1.37
C GLY A 300 -4.99 -12.17 1.20
N VAL A 301 -4.20 -11.13 0.96
CA VAL A 301 -4.68 -9.79 0.61
C VAL A 301 -4.27 -9.49 -0.82
N TYR A 302 -5.24 -9.12 -1.65
CA TYR A 302 -5.04 -8.80 -3.05
C TYR A 302 -5.31 -7.33 -3.30
N GLN A 303 -4.59 -6.72 -4.25
CA GLN A 303 -4.80 -5.33 -4.64
C GLN A 303 -5.74 -5.21 -5.85
N ARG A 304 -5.82 -6.23 -6.71
CA ARG A 304 -6.62 -6.21 -7.94
C ARG A 304 -7.19 -7.58 -8.29
N ALA A 305 -8.39 -7.60 -8.87
CA ALA A 305 -9.08 -8.79 -9.34
C ALA A 305 -9.65 -8.54 -10.76
N VAL A 306 -9.18 -9.29 -11.75
CA VAL A 306 -9.62 -9.20 -13.14
C VAL A 306 -10.42 -10.44 -13.49
N PHE A 307 -11.69 -10.25 -13.84
CA PHE A 307 -12.59 -11.29 -14.30
C PHE A 307 -12.75 -11.17 -15.82
N ARG A 308 -12.50 -12.25 -16.56
CA ARG A 308 -12.78 -12.35 -17.99
C ARG A 308 -13.64 -13.56 -18.29
N PHE A 309 -14.59 -13.41 -19.21
CA PHE A 309 -15.40 -14.51 -19.74
C PHE A 309 -16.09 -14.07 -21.03
N LYS A 310 -16.46 -15.03 -21.87
CA LYS A 310 -17.25 -14.77 -23.07
C LYS A 310 -18.74 -14.96 -22.76
N VAL A 311 -19.58 -14.02 -23.19
CA VAL A 311 -21.04 -14.14 -23.15
C VAL A 311 -21.63 -14.03 -24.55
N ARG A 312 -22.39 -15.05 -24.97
CA ARG A 312 -23.21 -14.98 -26.18
C ARG A 312 -24.62 -14.55 -25.82
N HIS A 313 -25.04 -13.42 -26.39
CA HIS A 313 -26.33 -12.79 -26.10
C HIS A 313 -27.47 -13.57 -26.80
N GLY A 314 -28.19 -14.41 -26.04
CA GLY A 314 -29.23 -15.29 -26.57
C GLY A 314 -30.45 -14.58 -27.20
N GLY A 315 -30.60 -13.30 -26.91
CA GLY A 315 -31.74 -12.48 -27.33
C GLY A 315 -32.39 -11.80 -26.12
N TRP A 316 -33.20 -10.78 -26.38
CA TRP A 316 -33.94 -10.10 -25.32
C TRP A 316 -35.16 -10.93 -24.92
N ASN A 317 -35.35 -11.14 -23.61
CA ASN A 317 -36.55 -11.81 -23.12
C ASN A 317 -37.81 -10.99 -23.48
N ARG A 318 -38.84 -11.66 -24.02
CA ARG A 318 -40.08 -11.04 -24.52
C ARG A 318 -41.02 -10.54 -23.41
N VAL A 319 -40.94 -11.10 -22.20
CA VAL A 319 -41.73 -10.68 -21.03
C VAL A 319 -41.16 -9.40 -20.44
N SER A 320 -39.83 -9.29 -20.36
CA SER A 320 -39.16 -8.08 -19.89
C SER A 320 -37.74 -8.00 -20.46
N SER A 321 -37.47 -6.96 -21.24
CA SER A 321 -36.11 -6.62 -21.66
C SER A 321 -35.38 -5.75 -20.62
N ARG A 322 -35.97 -5.52 -19.43
CA ARG A 322 -35.49 -4.48 -18.50
C ARG A 322 -34.26 -4.82 -17.68
N ASN A 323 -34.03 -6.08 -17.34
CA ASN A 323 -32.76 -6.55 -16.79
C ASN A 323 -32.46 -7.93 -17.39
N GLN A 324 -31.24 -8.12 -17.86
CA GLN A 324 -30.65 -9.40 -18.24
C GLN A 324 -29.32 -9.49 -17.48
N ASN A 325 -29.13 -10.50 -16.64
CA ASN A 325 -27.88 -10.66 -15.91
C ASN A 325 -26.73 -10.94 -16.89
N LEU A 326 -25.62 -10.24 -16.72
CA LEU A 326 -24.35 -10.54 -17.37
C LEU A 326 -23.46 -11.38 -16.45
N PHE A 327 -23.42 -10.98 -15.16
CA PHE A 327 -22.65 -11.64 -14.11
C PHE A 327 -23.11 -11.18 -12.72
N TRP A 328 -22.81 -11.98 -11.71
CA TRP A 328 -22.83 -11.63 -10.29
C TRP A 328 -21.53 -12.18 -9.69
N LEU A 329 -20.69 -11.32 -9.13
CA LEU A 329 -19.34 -11.62 -8.68
C LEU A 329 -19.16 -11.06 -7.27
N ALA A 330 -18.95 -11.95 -6.29
CA ALA A 330 -18.87 -11.58 -4.87
C ALA A 330 -17.82 -12.41 -4.12
N ARG A 331 -17.36 -11.92 -2.96
CA ARG A 331 -16.70 -12.75 -1.95
C ARG A 331 -17.80 -13.38 -1.09
N GLU A 332 -17.99 -14.68 -1.20
CA GLU A 332 -19.05 -15.50 -0.57
C GLU A 332 -20.53 -15.12 -0.82
N LYS A 333 -20.91 -13.87 -0.53
CA LYS A 333 -22.29 -13.37 -0.46
C LYS A 333 -22.37 -11.91 -0.93
N HIS A 334 -23.58 -11.47 -1.24
CA HIS A 334 -23.87 -10.17 -1.87
C HIS A 334 -23.43 -8.92 -1.10
N VAL A 335 -22.99 -9.04 0.17
CA VAL A 335 -22.47 -7.91 0.96
C VAL A 335 -21.14 -7.41 0.40
N ASP A 336 -20.26 -8.33 -0.01
CA ASP A 336 -18.94 -8.02 -0.56
C ASP A 336 -18.93 -8.28 -2.06
N LEU A 337 -19.42 -7.29 -2.81
CA LEU A 337 -19.72 -7.42 -4.22
C LEU A 337 -18.60 -6.79 -5.05
N PHE A 338 -17.87 -7.61 -5.81
CA PHE A 338 -16.99 -7.11 -6.88
C PHE A 338 -17.84 -6.41 -7.94
N GLY A 339 -18.87 -7.10 -8.44
CA GLY A 339 -19.78 -6.54 -9.43
C GLY A 339 -21.03 -7.38 -9.70
N PHE A 340 -22.15 -6.72 -9.93
CA PHE A 340 -23.39 -7.30 -10.45
C PHE A 340 -23.73 -6.60 -11.76
N GLY A 341 -23.35 -7.21 -12.88
CA GLY A 341 -23.51 -6.67 -14.22
C GLY A 341 -24.85 -7.03 -14.83
N VAL A 342 -25.53 -6.05 -15.43
CA VAL A 342 -26.85 -6.20 -16.03
C VAL A 342 -26.95 -5.39 -17.32
N ALA A 343 -27.46 -6.02 -18.37
CA ALA A 343 -27.85 -5.35 -19.61
C ALA A 343 -29.35 -5.03 -19.62
N LYS A 344 -29.71 -3.84 -20.11
CA LYS A 344 -31.09 -3.44 -20.40
C LYS A 344 -31.29 -3.30 -21.91
N GLY A 345 -32.33 -3.95 -22.40
CA GLY A 345 -32.70 -3.96 -23.81
C GLY A 345 -33.65 -2.82 -24.20
N PRO A 346 -34.26 -2.90 -25.39
CA PRO A 346 -34.94 -1.78 -26.04
C PRO A 346 -36.29 -1.37 -25.42
N GLY A 347 -36.83 -2.12 -24.45
CA GLY A 347 -38.08 -1.77 -23.72
C GLY A 347 -37.89 -0.70 -22.63
N GLY A 348 -36.88 0.14 -22.78
CA GLY A 348 -36.43 1.18 -21.85
C GLY A 348 -35.13 1.82 -22.35
N PRO A 349 -34.48 2.68 -21.55
CA PRO A 349 -33.18 3.24 -21.90
C PRO A 349 -32.13 2.12 -21.96
N ALA A 350 -31.67 1.80 -23.17
CA ALA A 350 -30.69 0.77 -23.44
C ALA A 350 -29.35 1.12 -22.77
N GLN A 351 -28.96 0.30 -21.81
CA GLN A 351 -27.78 0.54 -20.99
C GLN A 351 -27.21 -0.77 -20.47
N VAL A 352 -25.89 -0.84 -20.36
CA VAL A 352 -25.23 -1.80 -19.49
C VAL A 352 -24.89 -1.07 -18.20
N PHE A 353 -25.15 -1.70 -17.06
CA PHE A 353 -24.77 -1.15 -15.77
C PHE A 353 -24.21 -2.24 -14.87
N TYR A 354 -23.41 -1.84 -13.89
CA TYR A 354 -23.07 -2.72 -12.77
C TYR A 354 -23.39 -2.04 -11.44
N ARG A 355 -23.69 -2.87 -10.43
CA ARG A 355 -23.59 -2.47 -9.03
C ARG A 355 -22.34 -3.07 -8.41
N THR A 356 -21.72 -2.37 -7.48
CA THR A 356 -20.53 -2.81 -6.73
C THR A 356 -20.58 -2.20 -5.32
N ASP A 357 -19.74 -2.68 -4.41
CA ASP A 357 -19.35 -2.13 -3.10
C ASP A 357 -19.16 -3.30 -2.12
N TRP A 358 -18.29 -3.12 -1.13
CA TRP A 358 -18.07 -4.04 -0.01
C TRP A 358 -18.66 -3.52 1.29
N GLY A 359 -19.15 -4.41 2.16
CA GLY A 359 -19.84 -4.04 3.41
C GLY A 359 -21.20 -3.33 3.25
N ILE A 360 -21.62 -2.95 2.03
CA ILE A 360 -22.83 -2.16 1.78
C ILE A 360 -24.02 -3.04 1.36
N ASN A 361 -25.19 -2.84 1.97
CA ASN A 361 -26.43 -3.54 1.61
C ASN A 361 -26.94 -3.19 0.19
N HIS A 362 -27.60 -4.15 -0.46
CA HIS A 362 -27.91 -4.11 -1.91
C HIS A 362 -28.61 -2.84 -2.43
N VAL A 363 -29.46 -2.22 -1.61
CA VAL A 363 -30.16 -0.96 -1.96
C VAL A 363 -29.20 0.21 -2.14
N ASN A 364 -28.18 0.31 -1.27
CA ASN A 364 -27.27 1.44 -1.15
C ASN A 364 -25.99 1.29 -1.99
N LYS A 365 -25.73 0.09 -2.53
CA LYS A 365 -24.60 -0.17 -3.42
C LYS A 365 -24.60 0.79 -4.61
N GLN A 366 -23.46 1.40 -4.89
CA GLN A 366 -23.26 2.29 -6.03
C GLN A 366 -23.67 1.60 -7.34
N ARG A 367 -24.09 2.40 -8.32
CA ARG A 367 -24.56 1.91 -9.62
C ARG A 367 -23.94 2.73 -10.75
N VAL A 368 -23.04 2.11 -11.49
CA VAL A 368 -22.36 2.72 -12.64
C VAL A 368 -23.10 2.33 -13.92
N ILE A 369 -23.45 3.30 -14.75
CA ILE A 369 -24.33 3.13 -15.92
C ILE A 369 -23.62 3.63 -17.19
N LYS A 370 -23.63 2.81 -18.25
CA LYS A 370 -23.21 3.18 -19.59
C LYS A 370 -24.33 2.92 -20.60
N HIS A 371 -24.67 3.92 -21.41
CA HIS A 371 -25.59 3.75 -22.53
C HIS A 371 -24.95 2.87 -23.60
N TYR A 372 -25.50 1.67 -23.79
CA TYR A 372 -25.08 0.69 -24.78
C TYR A 372 -26.19 -0.34 -24.96
N LEU A 373 -26.47 -0.72 -26.21
CA LEU A 373 -27.42 -1.78 -26.55
C LEU A 373 -26.67 -3.00 -27.06
N MET A 374 -26.68 -4.08 -26.30
CA MET A 374 -26.10 -5.35 -26.75
C MET A 374 -26.91 -5.93 -27.92
N ARG A 375 -26.20 -6.43 -28.93
CA ARG A 375 -26.75 -7.06 -30.13
C ARG A 375 -27.14 -8.50 -29.83
N ALA A 376 -28.32 -8.93 -30.26
CA ALA A 376 -28.72 -10.34 -30.14
C ALA A 376 -27.91 -11.22 -31.10
N GLY A 377 -27.56 -12.43 -30.65
CA GLY A 377 -26.75 -13.39 -31.41
C GLY A 377 -25.23 -13.19 -31.29
N GLU A 378 -24.79 -11.96 -30.99
CA GLU A 378 -23.41 -11.53 -30.79
C GLU A 378 -22.72 -12.27 -29.62
N THR A 379 -21.41 -12.45 -29.73
CA THR A 379 -20.58 -12.91 -28.61
C THR A 379 -19.65 -11.79 -28.18
N TYR A 380 -19.67 -11.49 -26.89
CA TYR A 380 -18.85 -10.47 -26.27
C TYR A 380 -17.79 -11.13 -25.39
N ASP A 381 -16.55 -10.67 -25.51
CA ASP A 381 -15.58 -10.83 -24.42
C ASP A 381 -15.89 -9.75 -23.36
N VAL A 382 -16.03 -10.18 -22.11
CA VAL A 382 -16.37 -9.32 -20.97
C VAL A 382 -15.16 -9.27 -20.06
N MET A 383 -14.54 -8.11 -19.93
CA MET A 383 -13.53 -7.86 -18.91
C MET A 383 -14.14 -6.99 -17.81
N TYR A 384 -14.14 -7.50 -16.58
CA TYR A 384 -14.45 -6.73 -15.38
C TYR A 384 -13.21 -6.66 -14.50
N ASP A 385 -12.56 -5.51 -14.53
CA ASP A 385 -11.35 -5.20 -13.77
C ASP A 385 -11.73 -4.44 -12.50
N PHE A 386 -11.40 -5.00 -11.33
CA PHE A 386 -11.62 -4.41 -10.02
C PHE A 386 -10.24 -4.17 -9.37
N ASP A 387 -9.74 -2.95 -9.51
CA ASP A 387 -8.46 -2.51 -8.95
C ASP A 387 -8.70 -1.70 -7.66
N ALA A 388 -8.60 -2.40 -6.52
CA ALA A 388 -8.76 -1.79 -5.21
C ALA A 388 -7.55 -0.91 -4.85
N GLY A 389 -6.33 -1.38 -5.15
CA GLY A 389 -5.10 -0.65 -4.88
C GLY A 389 -4.98 0.64 -5.70
N GLY A 390 -5.32 0.58 -6.99
CA GLY A 390 -5.38 1.74 -7.89
C GLY A 390 -6.67 2.57 -7.80
N GLY A 391 -7.66 2.12 -7.02
CA GLY A 391 -8.92 2.86 -6.79
C GLY A 391 -9.82 2.98 -8.03
N ARG A 392 -9.81 1.99 -8.93
CA ARG A 392 -10.50 2.01 -10.22
C ARG A 392 -11.25 0.70 -10.50
N ILE A 393 -12.41 0.80 -11.15
CA ILE A 393 -13.14 -0.35 -11.70
C ILE A 393 -13.41 -0.08 -13.18
N VAL A 394 -13.19 -1.08 -14.05
CA VAL A 394 -13.51 -1.01 -15.48
C VAL A 394 -14.33 -2.21 -15.91
N LEU A 395 -15.48 -1.96 -16.54
CA LEU A 395 -16.21 -2.95 -17.31
C LEU A 395 -16.03 -2.65 -18.81
N THR A 396 -15.39 -3.57 -19.53
CA THR A 396 -15.24 -3.53 -20.99
C THR A 396 -16.05 -4.66 -21.64
N LEU A 397 -16.69 -4.37 -22.76
CA LEU A 397 -17.22 -5.35 -23.71
C LEU A 397 -16.50 -5.21 -25.05
N THR A 398 -15.94 -6.31 -25.52
CA THR A 398 -15.29 -6.43 -26.84
C THR A 398 -16.16 -7.31 -27.74
N ASP A 399 -16.45 -6.89 -28.97
CA ASP A 399 -17.27 -7.68 -29.91
C ASP A 399 -16.47 -8.80 -30.60
N SER A 400 -17.16 -9.66 -31.34
CA SER A 400 -16.55 -10.81 -32.02
C SER A 400 -15.50 -10.45 -33.10
N ASN A 401 -15.38 -9.18 -33.48
CA ASN A 401 -14.32 -8.68 -34.37
C ASN A 401 -13.11 -8.12 -33.60
N GLY A 402 -13.13 -8.15 -32.27
CA GLY A 402 -12.06 -7.60 -31.42
C GLY A 402 -12.20 -6.11 -31.10
N ASN A 403 -13.31 -5.45 -31.44
CA ASN A 403 -13.49 -4.03 -31.14
C ASN A 403 -13.98 -3.82 -29.71
N GLU A 404 -13.35 -2.92 -28.94
CA GLU A 404 -13.98 -2.37 -27.72
C GLU A 404 -15.24 -1.59 -28.13
N VAL A 405 -16.41 -2.12 -27.78
CA VAL A 405 -17.71 -1.55 -28.12
C VAL A 405 -18.43 -0.93 -26.93
N MET A 406 -17.96 -1.21 -25.71
CA MET A 406 -18.44 -0.57 -24.49
C MET A 406 -17.32 -0.54 -23.45
N ARG A 407 -17.12 0.63 -22.83
CA ARG A 407 -16.28 0.80 -21.64
C ARG A 407 -16.99 1.69 -20.61
N SER A 408 -17.01 1.22 -19.37
CA SER A 408 -17.64 1.87 -18.23
C SER A 408 -16.68 1.86 -17.05
N GLU A 409 -16.50 3.01 -16.40
CA GLU A 409 -15.52 3.19 -15.33
C GLU A 409 -16.19 3.63 -14.03
N GLY A 410 -15.65 3.18 -12.91
CA GLY A 410 -16.10 3.51 -11.55
C GLY A 410 -14.96 3.39 -10.55
N ARG A 411 -15.29 3.39 -9.25
CA ARG A 411 -14.29 3.31 -8.17
C ARG A 411 -14.74 2.33 -7.09
N PRO A 412 -13.85 1.49 -6.53
CA PRO A 412 -14.18 0.66 -5.40
C PRO A 412 -14.28 1.51 -4.12
N ASN A 413 -15.01 1.02 -3.12
CA ASN A 413 -15.09 1.62 -1.79
C ASN A 413 -14.06 1.04 -0.79
N ILE A 414 -13.07 0.30 -1.30
CA ILE A 414 -12.00 -0.38 -0.54
C ILE A 414 -10.66 -0.20 -1.27
N SER A 415 -9.56 -0.23 -0.52
CA SER A 415 -8.18 -0.17 -1.04
C SER A 415 -7.51 -1.54 -1.19
N GLN A 416 -8.13 -2.62 -0.70
CA GLN A 416 -7.59 -3.98 -0.71
C GLN A 416 -8.70 -5.02 -0.60
N ILE A 417 -8.42 -6.23 -1.10
CA ILE A 417 -9.36 -7.35 -1.24
C ILE A 417 -8.89 -8.51 -0.34
N PRO A 418 -9.35 -8.60 0.92
CA PRO A 418 -8.95 -9.69 1.82
C PRO A 418 -9.74 -10.99 1.57
N PHE A 419 -9.05 -12.12 1.58
CA PHE A 419 -9.61 -13.47 1.68
C PHE A 419 -9.04 -14.19 2.91
N ALA A 420 -9.92 -14.52 3.86
CA ALA A 420 -9.61 -15.39 4.98
C ALA A 420 -9.78 -16.88 4.61
N GLU A 421 -9.38 -17.79 5.49
CA GLU A 421 -9.53 -19.23 5.29
C GLU A 421 -11.00 -19.61 5.01
N GLY A 422 -11.20 -20.49 4.02
CA GLY A 422 -12.51 -20.94 3.57
C GLY A 422 -13.33 -19.92 2.78
N GLN A 423 -12.87 -18.67 2.60
CA GLN A 423 -13.58 -17.68 1.79
C GLN A 423 -13.33 -17.89 0.29
N ARG A 424 -14.41 -17.90 -0.50
CA ARG A 424 -14.40 -18.17 -1.94
C ARG A 424 -14.93 -17.01 -2.75
N ILE A 425 -14.54 -16.96 -4.02
CA ILE A 425 -15.21 -16.13 -5.01
C ILE A 425 -16.48 -16.86 -5.44
N ALA A 426 -17.63 -16.25 -5.16
CA ALA A 426 -18.92 -16.70 -5.63
C ALA A 426 -19.23 -16.04 -6.98
N VAL A 427 -19.53 -16.86 -8.00
CA VAL A 427 -19.87 -16.40 -9.34
C VAL A 427 -21.26 -16.89 -9.74
N GLY A 428 -22.07 -15.99 -10.28
CA GLY A 428 -23.44 -16.25 -10.72
C GLY A 428 -23.67 -15.69 -12.12
N PHE A 429 -24.41 -16.43 -12.95
CA PHE A 429 -24.68 -16.10 -14.34
C PHE A 429 -26.11 -16.49 -14.73
N GLY A 430 -26.86 -15.54 -15.28
CA GLY A 430 -28.27 -15.71 -15.64
C GLY A 430 -29.21 -15.57 -14.43
N PHE A 431 -30.43 -15.07 -14.67
CA PHE A 431 -31.48 -15.03 -13.64
C PHE A 431 -32.34 -16.30 -13.62
N ARG A 432 -32.85 -16.67 -12.44
CA ARG A 432 -33.79 -17.78 -12.28
C ARG A 432 -35.16 -17.55 -12.95
N GLY A 433 -35.55 -16.29 -13.13
CA GLY A 433 -36.87 -15.92 -13.67
C GLY A 433 -37.99 -15.84 -12.64
N GLU A 434 -37.69 -15.93 -11.35
CA GLU A 434 -38.64 -15.86 -10.24
C GLU A 434 -39.26 -14.45 -10.05
N HIS A 435 -38.69 -13.42 -10.68
CA HIS A 435 -39.18 -12.04 -10.61
C HIS A 435 -39.42 -11.44 -12.01
N PRO A 436 -40.53 -10.71 -12.25
CA PRO A 436 -40.80 -10.08 -13.56
C PRO A 436 -39.73 -9.08 -14.02
N ASN A 437 -39.01 -8.48 -13.08
CA ASN A 437 -37.89 -7.58 -13.35
C ASN A 437 -36.56 -8.31 -13.54
N GLU A 438 -36.47 -9.61 -13.30
CA GLU A 438 -35.25 -10.44 -13.44
C GLU A 438 -35.61 -11.74 -14.17
N PRO A 439 -36.09 -11.65 -15.42
CA PRO A 439 -36.60 -12.79 -16.17
C PRO A 439 -35.47 -13.74 -16.59
N ALA A 440 -35.80 -15.03 -16.68
CA ALA A 440 -34.89 -16.06 -17.19
C ALA A 440 -34.40 -15.75 -18.60
N GLN A 441 -33.20 -16.24 -18.95
CA GLN A 441 -32.45 -15.80 -20.14
C GLN A 441 -32.19 -16.95 -21.12
N PRO A 442 -33.19 -17.75 -21.53
CA PRO A 442 -32.98 -18.92 -22.38
C PRO A 442 -32.27 -18.55 -23.70
N GLY A 443 -31.31 -19.38 -24.09
CA GLY A 443 -30.46 -19.16 -25.27
C GLY A 443 -29.18 -18.37 -25.01
N TRP A 444 -29.03 -17.72 -23.85
CA TRP A 444 -27.76 -17.12 -23.43
C TRP A 444 -26.74 -18.21 -23.07
N ARG A 445 -25.46 -17.92 -23.30
CA ARG A 445 -24.36 -18.84 -23.01
C ARG A 445 -23.17 -18.07 -22.46
N TRP A 446 -22.49 -18.65 -21.48
CA TRP A 446 -21.23 -18.16 -20.95
C TRP A 446 -20.15 -19.24 -21.11
N SER A 447 -18.93 -18.82 -21.40
CA SER A 447 -17.78 -19.71 -21.53
C SER A 447 -16.46 -19.02 -21.18
N ASP A 448 -15.44 -19.84 -20.91
CA ASP A 448 -14.04 -19.42 -20.72
C ASP A 448 -13.88 -18.42 -19.58
N LEU A 449 -14.35 -18.77 -18.37
CA LEU A 449 -14.17 -17.93 -17.20
C LEU A 449 -12.71 -17.98 -16.76
N HIS A 450 -12.07 -16.82 -16.68
CA HIS A 450 -10.76 -16.62 -16.10
C HIS A 450 -10.83 -15.52 -15.03
N ILE A 451 -10.28 -15.78 -13.86
CA ILE A 451 -10.19 -14.84 -12.75
C ILE A 451 -8.73 -14.76 -12.34
N ALA A 452 -8.12 -13.61 -12.53
CA ALA A 452 -6.76 -13.33 -12.10
C ALA A 452 -6.80 -12.40 -10.88
N LEU A 453 -6.12 -12.78 -9.80
CA LEU A 453 -5.94 -11.98 -8.59
C LEU A 453 -4.47 -11.57 -8.48
N LEU A 454 -4.21 -10.26 -8.30
CA LEU A 454 -2.88 -9.74 -8.04
C LEU A 454 -2.70 -9.61 -6.53
N PRO A 455 -1.81 -10.39 -5.89
CA PRO A 455 -1.45 -10.21 -4.49
C PRO A 455 -0.99 -8.78 -4.24
N ARG A 456 -1.23 -8.28 -3.03
CA ARG A 456 -0.68 -7.01 -2.57
C ARG A 456 0.85 -7.11 -2.41
#